data_AF-A0A0K8MXI2-F1
#
_entry.id   AF-A0A0K8MXI2-F1
#
_cell.length_a   1.000
_cell.length_b   1.000
_cell.length_c   1.000
_cell.angle_alpha   90.00
_cell.angle_beta   90.00
_cell.angle_gamma   90.00
#
_symmetry.space_group_name_H-M   'P 1'
#
loop_
_entity.id
_entity.type
_entity.pdbx_description
1 polymer ?
#
loop_
_entity_poly.entity_id
_entity_poly.type
_entity_poly.pdbx_seq_one_letter_code
_entity_poly.pdbx_strand_id
1 'polypeptide(L)'
;MPRKSYFNLIFIAALLLGLAFSVLPSGVVSADGGTTVSAAKLGQLNKAYIAQVKELAYQKELLAYARERLTIVEDLQGDFKPTDAAYNTLQWYLNALNTRITNADAAVQSADQLLSDHKGFEVSGYGFKVSISKVTDLKVTEATLKSATEQVALSGKNLRRAMRLIDSAIEKFAE
;
A
#
# COMPACT_ATOMS: atom_id res chain seq x y z
N MET A 1 21.74 -13.88 17.65
CA MET A 1 22.22 -13.57 16.28
C MET A 1 21.31 -12.48 15.70
N PRO A 2 21.77 -11.24 15.45
CA PRO A 2 20.90 -10.22 14.90
C PRO A 2 20.92 -10.29 13.38
N ARG A 3 19.78 -10.64 12.76
CA ARG A 3 19.60 -10.44 11.31
C ARG A 3 19.41 -8.93 11.08
N LYS A 4 20.48 -8.27 10.66
CA LYS A 4 20.42 -6.91 10.10
C LYS A 4 19.53 -6.96 8.86
N SER A 5 18.33 -6.38 8.96
CA SER A 5 17.49 -6.08 7.81
C SER A 5 18.10 -4.86 7.12
N TYR A 6 18.70 -5.07 5.94
CA TYR A 6 19.25 -4.01 5.11
C TYR A 6 18.09 -3.21 4.49
N PHE A 7 17.53 -2.29 5.28
CA PHE A 7 16.58 -1.27 4.84
C PHE A 7 17.26 -0.35 3.82
N ASN A 8 16.98 -0.58 2.53
CA ASN A 8 17.48 0.29 1.48
C ASN A 8 16.50 1.44 1.24
N LEU A 9 16.67 2.52 2.03
CA LEU A 9 15.97 3.81 1.92
C LEU A 9 16.06 4.46 0.52
N ILE A 10 16.89 3.93 -0.38
CA ILE A 10 17.09 4.38 -1.76
C ILE A 10 15.84 4.11 -2.65
N PHE A 11 14.99 3.13 -2.32
CA PHE A 11 13.77 2.87 -3.09
C PHE A 11 12.68 3.96 -2.94
N ILE A 12 12.78 4.82 -1.91
CA ILE A 12 11.80 5.88 -1.62
C ILE A 12 11.83 7.00 -2.68
N ALA A 13 12.96 7.22 -3.36
CA ALA A 13 13.09 8.28 -4.36
C ALA A 13 12.69 7.82 -5.78
N ALA A 14 12.84 6.54 -6.11
CA ALA A 14 12.60 6.04 -7.46
C ALA A 14 11.10 5.94 -7.84
N LEU A 15 10.22 5.75 -6.85
CA LEU A 15 8.79 5.57 -7.11
C LEU A 15 8.05 6.89 -7.42
N LEU A 16 8.62 8.04 -7.05
CA LEU A 16 8.01 9.36 -7.31
C LEU A 16 8.49 10.00 -8.64
N LEU A 17 9.55 9.49 -9.24
CA LEU A 17 10.14 10.02 -10.49
C LEU A 17 9.71 9.26 -11.76
N GLY A 18 9.04 8.12 -11.63
CA GLY A 18 8.57 7.31 -12.77
C GLY A 18 7.37 7.86 -13.55
N LEU A 19 6.93 9.09 -13.28
CA LEU A 19 5.84 9.79 -13.98
C LEU A 19 6.30 10.64 -15.18
N ALA A 20 7.54 10.46 -15.65
CA ALA A 20 8.01 11.11 -16.87
C ALA A 20 7.67 10.27 -18.11
N PHE A 21 6.77 10.83 -18.92
CA PHE A 21 6.33 10.37 -20.23
C PHE A 21 7.48 9.94 -21.16
N SER A 22 7.26 8.89 -21.95
CA SER A 22 7.94 8.71 -23.24
C SER A 22 6.99 8.11 -24.27
N VAL A 23 7.01 8.71 -25.46
CA VAL A 23 6.06 8.64 -26.58
C VAL A 23 6.59 7.66 -27.67
N LEU A 24 5.67 7.00 -28.41
CA LEU A 24 5.77 6.22 -29.68
C LEU A 24 6.15 4.71 -29.66
N PRO A 25 5.80 3.90 -30.70
CA PRO A 25 4.68 3.97 -31.66
C PRO A 25 3.74 2.74 -31.59
N SER A 26 2.60 2.88 -32.27
CA SER A 26 1.44 1.98 -32.35
C SER A 26 1.71 0.61 -32.98
N GLY A 27 1.29 -0.45 -32.28
CA GLY A 27 0.98 -1.75 -32.85
C GLY A 27 -0.35 -2.23 -32.28
N VAL A 28 -1.37 -2.32 -33.14
CA VAL A 28 -2.68 -2.90 -32.79
C VAL A 28 -2.61 -4.37 -33.16
N VAL A 29 -2.84 -5.26 -32.19
CA VAL A 29 -3.13 -6.67 -32.49
C VAL A 29 -4.46 -6.98 -31.82
N SER A 30 -5.45 -7.27 -32.67
CA SER A 30 -6.79 -7.67 -32.31
C SER A 30 -6.93 -9.18 -32.54
N ALA A 31 -7.50 -9.88 -31.56
CA ALA A 31 -8.38 -11.02 -31.79
C ALA A 31 -9.22 -11.26 -30.51
N ASP A 32 -10.53 -11.41 -30.70
CA ASP A 32 -11.57 -11.82 -29.75
C ASP A 32 -12.14 -10.81 -28.73
N GLY A 33 -13.16 -10.07 -29.21
CA GLY A 33 -14.40 -9.80 -28.46
C GLY A 33 -14.35 -8.83 -27.28
N GLY A 34 -13.22 -8.20 -27.01
CA GLY A 34 -13.09 -7.05 -26.11
C GLY A 34 -12.81 -5.79 -26.94
N THR A 35 -13.22 -4.63 -26.46
CA THR A 35 -12.80 -3.34 -27.04
C THR A 35 -11.30 -3.38 -27.30
N THR A 36 -10.87 -3.21 -28.56
CA THR A 36 -9.45 -3.38 -28.94
C THR A 36 -8.61 -2.27 -28.31
N VAL A 37 -8.10 -2.53 -27.11
CA VAL A 37 -7.14 -1.66 -26.44
C VAL A 37 -5.80 -1.80 -27.16
N SER A 38 -5.16 -0.68 -27.50
CA SER A 38 -3.85 -0.73 -28.17
C SER A 38 -2.83 -1.48 -27.30
N ALA A 39 -1.85 -2.16 -27.91
CA ALA A 39 -0.82 -2.87 -27.15
C ALA A 39 -0.06 -1.94 -26.18
N ALA A 40 0.16 -0.68 -26.60
CA ALA A 40 0.73 0.35 -25.75
C ALA A 40 -0.13 0.63 -24.50
N LYS A 41 -1.45 0.76 -24.68
CA LYS A 41 -2.37 1.03 -23.58
C LYS A 41 -2.51 -0.19 -22.66
N LEU A 42 -2.59 -1.40 -23.21
CA LEU A 42 -2.56 -2.64 -22.44
C LEU A 42 -1.27 -2.73 -21.60
N GLY A 43 -0.13 -2.40 -22.19
CA GLY A 43 1.15 -2.36 -21.49
C GLY A 43 1.17 -1.34 -20.34
N GLN A 44 0.54 -0.17 -20.49
CA GLN A 44 0.40 0.81 -19.42
C GLN A 44 -0.48 0.30 -18.28
N LEU A 45 -1.66 -0.26 -18.60
CA LEU A 45 -2.58 -0.80 -17.60
C LEU A 45 -1.94 -1.96 -16.84
N ASN A 46 -1.23 -2.85 -17.54
CA ASN A 46 -0.52 -3.97 -16.94
C ASN A 46 0.59 -3.49 -15.99
N LYS A 47 1.39 -2.49 -16.40
CA LYS A 47 2.40 -1.88 -15.52
C LYS A 47 1.78 -1.28 -14.27
N ALA A 48 0.67 -0.54 -14.42
CA ALA A 48 -0.04 0.06 -13.30
C ALA A 48 -0.57 -1.01 -12.34
N TYR A 49 -1.21 -2.06 -12.87
CA TYR A 49 -1.71 -3.18 -12.08
C TYR A 49 -0.59 -3.88 -11.29
N ILE A 50 0.51 -4.24 -11.95
CA ILE A 50 1.66 -4.88 -11.29
C ILE A 50 2.24 -3.98 -10.19
N ALA A 51 2.35 -2.68 -10.46
CA ALA A 51 2.82 -1.71 -9.47
C ALA A 51 1.90 -1.68 -8.24
N GLN A 52 0.58 -1.65 -8.43
CA GLN A 52 -0.38 -1.65 -7.32
C GLN A 52 -0.38 -2.97 -6.54
N VAL A 53 -0.24 -4.12 -7.20
CA VAL A 53 -0.12 -5.42 -6.51
C VAL A 53 1.13 -5.46 -5.63
N LYS A 54 2.27 -4.98 -6.14
CA LYS A 54 3.52 -4.92 -5.37
C LYS A 54 3.43 -3.96 -4.20
N GLU A 55 2.92 -2.76 -4.45
CA GLU A 55 2.78 -1.75 -3.40
C GLU A 55 1.78 -2.21 -2.34
N LEU A 56 0.66 -2.83 -2.72
CA LEU A 56 -0.29 -3.41 -1.76
C LEU A 56 0.37 -4.49 -0.88
N ALA A 57 1.16 -5.38 -1.47
CA ALA A 57 1.90 -6.38 -0.71
C ALA A 57 2.84 -5.72 0.32
N TYR A 58 3.56 -4.67 -0.10
CA TYR A 58 4.39 -3.88 0.80
C TYR A 58 3.58 -3.20 1.91
N GLN A 59 2.42 -2.60 1.59
CA GLN A 59 1.56 -1.98 2.60
C GLN A 59 1.00 -3.01 3.61
N LYS A 60 0.74 -4.27 3.18
CA LYS A 60 0.35 -5.37 4.08
C LYS A 60 1.47 -5.72 5.06
N GLU A 61 2.70 -5.81 4.59
CA GLU A 61 3.88 -6.04 5.45
C GLU A 61 4.09 -4.89 6.44
N LEU A 62 4.00 -3.65 5.96
CA LEU A 62 4.17 -2.47 6.80
C LEU A 62 3.05 -2.35 7.85
N LEU A 63 1.82 -2.75 7.51
CA LEU A 63 0.71 -2.82 8.45
C LEU A 63 0.96 -3.86 9.55
N ALA A 64 1.47 -5.05 9.19
CA ALA A 64 1.84 -6.07 10.17
C ALA A 64 2.94 -5.57 11.11
N TYR A 65 3.97 -4.91 10.56
CA TYR A 65 5.03 -4.30 11.35
C TYR A 65 4.53 -3.18 12.26
N ALA A 66 3.62 -2.33 11.79
CA ALA A 66 3.02 -1.27 12.60
C ALA A 66 2.19 -1.84 13.76
N ARG A 67 1.51 -2.98 13.57
CA ARG A 67 0.78 -3.69 14.63
C ARG A 67 1.72 -4.28 15.68
N GLU A 68 2.81 -4.90 15.27
CA GLU A 68 3.84 -5.40 16.19
C GLU A 68 4.43 -4.25 17.04
N ARG A 69 4.72 -3.12 16.41
CA ARG A 69 5.24 -1.93 17.09
C ARG A 69 4.21 -1.25 17.99
N LEU A 70 2.92 -1.34 17.69
CA LEU A 70 1.85 -0.85 18.56
C LEU A 70 1.89 -1.57 19.91
N THR A 71 2.09 -2.89 19.91
CA THR A 71 2.18 -3.69 21.15
C THR A 71 3.32 -3.18 22.05
N ILE A 72 4.45 -2.75 21.49
CA ILE A 72 5.52 -2.13 22.29
C ILE A 72 5.05 -0.85 22.99
N VAL A 73 4.25 -0.01 22.32
CA VAL A 73 3.72 1.22 22.92
C VAL A 73 2.66 0.92 23.98
N GLU A 74 1.88 -0.15 23.79
CA GLU A 74 0.94 -0.65 24.79
C GLU A 74 1.67 -1.18 26.04
N ASP A 75 2.75 -1.94 25.84
CA ASP A 75 3.61 -2.44 26.92
C ASP A 75 4.25 -1.28 27.70
N LEU A 76 4.78 -0.27 27.00
CA LEU A 76 5.30 0.95 27.64
C LEU A 76 4.25 1.66 28.50
N GLN A 77 2.99 1.67 28.07
CA GLN A 77 1.92 2.26 28.88
C GLN A 77 1.68 1.48 30.19
N GLY A 78 1.85 0.16 30.16
CA GLY A 78 1.70 -0.73 31.32
C GLY A 78 2.64 -0.42 32.48
N ASP A 79 3.78 0.21 32.20
CA ASP A 79 4.78 0.60 33.20
C ASP A 79 4.38 1.87 33.99
N PHE A 80 3.37 2.61 33.53
CA PHE A 80 2.89 3.84 34.17
C PHE A 80 1.56 3.65 34.87
N LYS A 81 1.33 4.38 35.97
CA LYS A 81 0.03 4.39 36.64
C LYS A 81 -0.95 5.28 35.86
N PRO A 82 -2.27 4.98 35.86
CA PRO A 82 -3.27 5.82 35.20
C PRO A 82 -3.31 7.29 35.67
N THR A 83 -2.81 7.56 36.88
CA THR A 83 -2.70 8.92 37.43
C THR A 83 -1.53 9.72 36.84
N ASP A 84 -0.59 9.06 36.17
CA ASP A 84 0.63 9.68 35.70
C ASP A 84 0.38 10.46 34.40
N ALA A 85 1.02 11.63 34.27
CA ALA A 85 0.94 12.43 33.04
C ALA A 85 1.48 11.65 31.82
N ALA A 86 2.48 10.78 32.04
CA ALA A 86 3.02 9.89 31.03
C ALA A 86 1.98 8.90 30.50
N TYR A 87 1.22 8.26 31.39
CA TYR A 87 0.12 7.35 31.02
C TYR A 87 -0.90 8.05 30.12
N ASN A 88 -1.35 9.25 30.51
CA ASN A 88 -2.34 10.01 29.73
C ASN A 88 -1.80 10.43 28.36
N THR A 89 -0.50 10.74 28.27
CA THR A 89 0.14 11.07 27.01
C THR A 89 0.26 9.83 26.11
N LEU A 90 0.67 8.68 26.65
CA LEU A 90 0.71 7.40 25.94
C LEU A 90 -0.68 6.97 25.46
N GLN A 91 -1.72 7.16 26.28
CA GLN A 91 -3.10 6.88 25.88
C GLN A 91 -3.50 7.70 24.64
N TRP A 92 -3.10 8.97 24.57
CA TRP A 92 -3.33 9.80 23.40
C TRP A 92 -2.60 9.27 22.16
N TYR A 93 -1.34 8.85 22.31
CA TYR A 93 -0.58 8.20 21.24
C TYR A 93 -1.26 6.91 20.77
N LEU A 94 -1.67 6.03 21.68
CA LEU A 94 -2.34 4.77 21.37
C LEU A 94 -3.66 4.99 20.63
N ASN A 95 -4.47 5.96 21.06
CA ASN A 95 -5.71 6.30 20.37
C ASN A 95 -5.44 6.80 18.93
N ALA A 96 -4.43 7.65 18.76
CA ALA A 96 -4.02 8.14 17.46
C ALA A 96 -3.47 7.01 16.57
N LEU A 97 -2.66 6.10 17.13
CA LEU A 97 -2.10 4.95 16.44
C LEU A 97 -3.19 3.98 15.99
N ASN A 98 -4.09 3.59 16.88
CA ASN A 98 -5.22 2.72 16.57
C ASN A 98 -6.06 3.29 15.43
N THR A 99 -6.37 4.59 15.47
CA THR A 99 -7.11 5.27 14.38
C THR A 99 -6.36 5.17 13.05
N ARG A 100 -5.04 5.36 13.04
CA ARG A 100 -4.23 5.32 11.81
C ARG A 100 -4.09 3.90 11.27
N ILE A 101 -3.84 2.92 12.14
CA ILE A 101 -3.71 1.51 11.77
C ILE A 101 -5.04 0.98 11.23
N THR A 102 -6.17 1.29 11.87
CA THR A 102 -7.51 0.91 11.38
C THR A 102 -7.81 1.52 10.01
N ASN A 103 -7.50 2.81 9.81
CA ASN A 103 -7.70 3.46 8.51
C ASN A 103 -6.78 2.90 7.43
N ALA A 104 -5.56 2.50 7.78
CA ALA A 104 -4.64 1.83 6.86
C ALA A 104 -5.16 0.43 6.47
N ASP A 105 -5.62 -0.35 7.44
CA ASP A 105 -6.18 -1.68 7.22
C ASP A 105 -7.42 -1.64 6.31
N ALA A 106 -8.36 -0.74 6.59
CA ALA A 106 -9.54 -0.55 5.74
C ALA A 106 -9.18 -0.20 4.28
N ALA A 107 -8.16 0.66 4.09
CA ALA A 107 -7.67 1.01 2.76
C ALA A 107 -6.95 -0.16 2.09
N VAL A 108 -6.16 -0.95 2.82
CA VAL A 108 -5.54 -2.20 2.33
C VAL A 108 -6.61 -3.19 1.87
N GLN A 109 -7.64 -3.44 2.67
CA GLN A 109 -8.73 -4.35 2.33
C GLN A 109 -9.49 -3.87 1.08
N SER A 110 -9.76 -2.56 0.98
CA SER A 110 -10.42 -1.97 -0.19
C SER A 110 -9.58 -2.11 -1.46
N ALA A 111 -8.27 -1.85 -1.38
CA ALA A 111 -7.34 -2.02 -2.49
C ALA A 111 -7.23 -3.49 -2.91
N ASP A 112 -7.17 -4.41 -1.94
CA ASP A 112 -7.11 -5.86 -2.18
C ASP A 112 -8.33 -6.33 -2.95
N GLN A 113 -9.52 -5.93 -2.49
CA GLN A 113 -10.78 -6.27 -3.14
C GLN A 113 -10.85 -5.73 -4.57
N LEU A 114 -10.48 -4.46 -4.78
CA LEU A 114 -10.48 -3.84 -6.11
C LEU A 114 -9.54 -4.57 -7.07
N LEU A 115 -8.37 -4.98 -6.61
CA LEU A 115 -7.39 -5.68 -7.42
C LEU A 115 -7.73 -7.16 -7.64
N SER A 116 -8.45 -7.80 -6.73
CA SER A 116 -8.91 -9.20 -6.85
C SER A 116 -10.20 -9.37 -7.64
N ASP A 117 -11.07 -8.36 -7.66
CA ASP A 117 -12.33 -8.42 -8.43
C ASP A 117 -12.10 -8.41 -9.95
N HIS A 118 -10.92 -7.96 -10.39
CA HIS A 118 -10.53 -7.89 -11.80
C HIS A 118 -11.59 -7.21 -12.69
N LYS A 119 -12.25 -6.15 -12.19
CA LYS A 119 -13.34 -5.52 -12.95
C LYS A 119 -12.82 -4.85 -14.22
N GLY A 120 -13.33 -5.31 -15.35
CA GLY A 120 -12.98 -4.79 -16.67
C GLY A 120 -11.75 -5.42 -17.31
N PHE A 121 -11.09 -6.39 -16.66
CA PHE A 121 -9.91 -7.05 -17.21
C PHE A 121 -9.77 -8.50 -16.73
N GLU A 122 -9.06 -9.31 -17.50
CA GLU A 122 -8.69 -10.67 -17.10
C GLU A 122 -7.22 -10.69 -16.74
N VAL A 123 -6.87 -11.61 -15.84
CA VAL A 123 -5.54 -11.72 -15.27
C VAL A 123 -4.98 -13.12 -15.51
N SER A 124 -3.69 -13.18 -15.79
CA SER A 124 -2.93 -14.43 -15.90
C SER A 124 -1.74 -14.43 -14.94
N GLY A 125 -1.33 -15.62 -14.52
CA GLY A 125 -0.21 -15.82 -13.60
C GLY A 125 -0.63 -15.85 -12.13
N TYR A 126 0.37 -15.88 -11.24
CA TYR A 126 0.18 -15.98 -9.79
C TYR A 126 1.25 -15.16 -9.05
N GLY A 127 0.90 -14.70 -7.85
CA GLY A 127 1.79 -13.90 -6.99
C GLY A 127 2.31 -12.65 -7.69
N PHE A 128 3.61 -12.37 -7.59
CA PHE A 128 4.24 -11.21 -8.23
C PHE A 128 4.46 -11.35 -9.75
N LYS A 129 4.12 -12.50 -10.35
CA LYS A 129 4.21 -12.74 -11.81
C LYS A 129 2.85 -12.56 -12.50
N VAL A 130 1.95 -11.86 -11.84
CA VAL A 130 0.60 -11.59 -12.31
C VAL A 130 0.61 -10.51 -13.40
N SER A 131 -0.24 -10.65 -14.43
CA SER A 131 -0.38 -9.65 -15.50
C SER A 131 -1.78 -9.61 -16.08
N ILE A 132 -2.19 -8.46 -16.62
CA ILE A 132 -3.43 -8.32 -17.37
C ILE A 132 -3.27 -9.07 -18.70
N SER A 133 -4.07 -10.13 -18.90
CA SER A 133 -4.10 -10.91 -20.14
C SER A 133 -5.06 -10.31 -21.18
N LYS A 134 -6.15 -9.69 -20.73
CA LYS A 134 -7.19 -9.11 -21.59
C LYS A 134 -7.86 -7.93 -20.90
N VAL A 135 -8.30 -6.94 -21.67
CA VAL A 135 -9.19 -5.88 -21.18
C VAL A 135 -10.57 -6.10 -21.78
N THR A 136 -11.57 -6.29 -20.92
CA THR A 136 -12.97 -6.50 -21.30
C THR A 136 -13.73 -5.16 -21.34
N ASP A 137 -13.42 -4.25 -20.43
CA ASP A 137 -13.91 -2.87 -20.40
C ASP A 137 -12.80 -1.92 -19.95
N LEU A 138 -12.37 -1.04 -20.88
CA LEU A 138 -11.31 -0.07 -20.63
C LEU A 138 -11.66 0.95 -19.53
N LYS A 139 -12.89 1.49 -19.54
CA LYS A 139 -13.29 2.54 -18.59
C LYS A 139 -13.35 1.96 -17.18
N VAL A 140 -13.91 0.76 -17.04
CA VAL A 140 -13.99 0.06 -15.76
C VAL A 140 -12.60 -0.34 -15.26
N THR A 141 -11.71 -0.81 -16.15
CA THR A 141 -10.32 -1.12 -15.79
C THR A 141 -9.59 0.11 -15.25
N GLU A 142 -9.67 1.24 -15.96
CA GLU A 142 -9.02 2.49 -15.53
C GLU A 142 -9.57 2.98 -14.20
N ALA A 143 -10.89 2.95 -14.01
CA ALA A 143 -11.53 3.34 -12.75
C ALA A 143 -11.09 2.42 -11.60
N THR A 144 -11.01 1.12 -11.84
CA THR A 144 -10.58 0.12 -10.85
C THR A 144 -9.13 0.34 -10.44
N LEU A 145 -8.22 0.47 -11.40
CA LEU A 145 -6.80 0.71 -11.13
C LEU A 145 -6.56 2.07 -10.45
N LYS A 146 -7.30 3.11 -10.84
CA LYS A 146 -7.24 4.42 -10.19
C LYS A 146 -7.70 4.33 -8.74
N SER A 147 -8.84 3.70 -8.48
CA SER A 147 -9.39 3.53 -7.14
C SER A 147 -8.45 2.71 -6.25
N ALA A 148 -7.88 1.62 -6.78
CA ALA A 148 -6.88 0.82 -6.07
C ALA A 148 -5.65 1.66 -5.71
N THR A 149 -5.15 2.47 -6.66
CA THR A 149 -4.02 3.38 -6.43
C THR A 149 -4.30 4.38 -5.30
N GLU A 150 -5.50 4.96 -5.27
CA GLU A 150 -5.91 5.91 -4.22
C GLU A 150 -5.97 5.23 -2.84
N GLN A 151 -6.49 4.01 -2.77
CA GLN A 151 -6.55 3.23 -1.52
C GLN A 151 -5.16 2.82 -1.03
N VAL A 152 -4.29 2.35 -1.92
CA VAL A 152 -2.89 2.02 -1.60
C VAL A 152 -2.14 3.27 -1.08
N ALA A 153 -2.30 4.42 -1.75
CA ALA A 153 -1.69 5.67 -1.32
C ALA A 153 -2.23 6.16 0.04
N LEU A 154 -3.52 5.99 0.29
CA LEU A 154 -4.16 6.32 1.57
C LEU A 154 -3.62 5.44 2.70
N SER A 155 -3.49 4.13 2.47
CA SER A 155 -2.85 3.21 3.41
C SER A 155 -1.43 3.67 3.74
N GLY A 156 -0.58 3.90 2.73
CA GLY A 156 0.79 4.34 2.94
C GLY A 156 0.92 5.70 3.64
N LYS A 157 -0.06 6.61 3.48
CA LYS A 157 -0.11 7.86 4.26
C LYS A 157 -0.42 7.60 5.73
N ASN A 158 -1.39 6.73 6.03
CA ASN A 158 -1.75 6.40 7.40
C ASN A 158 -0.63 5.63 8.10
N LEU A 159 -0.02 4.64 7.45
CA LEU A 159 1.08 3.86 7.99
C LEU A 159 2.32 4.71 8.27
N ARG A 160 2.71 5.60 7.35
CA ARG A 160 3.82 6.54 7.63
C ARG A 160 3.56 7.45 8.81
N ARG A 161 2.30 7.88 9.04
CA ARG A 161 1.94 8.68 10.21
C ARG A 161 1.92 7.85 11.48
N ALA A 162 1.42 6.62 11.42
CA ALA A 162 1.46 5.67 12.54
C ALA A 162 2.91 5.41 12.97
N MET A 163 3.80 5.11 12.03
CA MET A 163 5.21 4.86 12.32
C MET A 163 5.90 6.04 13.02
N ARG A 164 5.67 7.28 12.55
CA ARG A 164 6.22 8.47 13.24
C ARG A 164 5.73 8.61 14.68
N LEU A 165 4.45 8.32 14.92
CA LEU A 165 3.86 8.38 16.25
C LEU A 165 4.42 7.27 17.16
N ILE A 166 4.61 6.05 16.63
CA ILE A 166 5.28 4.94 17.31
C ILE A 166 6.70 5.36 17.71
N ASP A 167 7.47 5.87 16.77
CA ASP A 167 8.87 6.23 17.02
C ASP A 167 8.96 7.37 18.05
N SER A 168 8.06 8.36 17.96
CA SER A 168 7.98 9.46 18.95
C SER A 168 7.57 8.97 20.34
N ALA A 169 6.69 7.97 20.43
CA ALA A 169 6.28 7.40 21.70
C ALA A 169 7.43 6.60 22.33
N ILE A 170 8.10 5.76 21.54
CA ILE A 170 9.23 4.95 22.02
C ILE A 170 10.39 5.85 22.45
N GLU A 171 10.77 6.84 21.65
CA GLU A 171 11.85 7.79 22.00
C GLU A 171 11.55 8.54 23.30
N LYS A 172 10.28 8.89 23.55
CA LYS A 172 9.90 9.69 24.71
C LYS A 172 9.71 8.89 26.00
N PHE A 173 9.37 7.61 25.90
CA PHE A 173 8.89 6.82 27.05
C PHE A 173 9.63 5.52 27.32
N ALA A 174 10.59 5.13 26.47
CA ALA A 174 11.40 3.92 26.67
C ALA A 174 12.77 4.17 27.35
N GLU A 175 13.00 5.39 27.86
CA GLU A 175 14.16 5.77 28.69
C GLU A 175 13.85 5.60 30.18
#